data_AF-A0A3D2K9I6-F1
#
_entry.id   AF-A0A3D2K9I6-F1
#
_cell.length_a   1.000
_cell.length_b   1.000
_cell.length_c   1.000
_cell.angle_alpha   90.00
_cell.angle_beta   90.00
_cell.angle_gamma   90.00
#
_symmetry.space_group_name_H-M   'P 1'
#
loop_
_entity.id
_entity.type
_entity.pdbx_description
1 polymer ?
#
loop_
_entity_poly.entity_id
_entity_poly.type
_entity_poly.pdbx_seq_one_letter_code
_entity_poly.pdbx_strand_id
1 'polypeptide(L)' 'NAISRYLDGVLGSEESTAEESFASGLLEYPQYTRPQEFMGLRVPEVLVGGNHAQVAKWRHEKQVEITKALRPDLLKKEE' A
#
# COMPACT_ATOMS: atom_id res chain seq x y z
N ASN A 1 -17.14 -6.47 9.33
CA ASN A 1 -17.50 -6.45 7.90
C ASN A 1 -16.28 -6.92 7.12
N ALA A 2 -16.26 -8.16 6.62
CA ALA A 2 -15.09 -8.74 5.92
C ALA A 2 -15.54 -9.46 4.63
N ILE A 3 -16.51 -10.37 4.76
CA ILE A 3 -17.02 -11.17 3.64
C ILE A 3 -17.82 -10.33 2.63
N SER A 4 -18.62 -9.36 3.11
CA SER A 4 -19.48 -8.54 2.26
C SER A 4 -18.73 -7.67 1.24
N ARG A 5 -17.45 -7.34 1.49
CA ARG A 5 -16.63 -6.53 0.58
C ARG A 5 -16.33 -7.23 -0.75
N TYR A 6 -16.40 -8.56 -0.77
CA TYR A 6 -16.18 -9.37 -1.96
C TYR A 6 -17.46 -9.61 -2.78
N LEU A 7 -18.61 -9.08 -2.35
CA LEU A 7 -19.85 -9.16 -3.12
C LEU A 7 -19.90 -8.05 -4.17
N ASP A 8 -20.27 -8.42 -5.40
CA ASP A 8 -20.42 -7.49 -6.52
C ASP A 8 -21.34 -6.32 -6.17
N GLY A 9 -20.91 -5.10 -6.52
CA GLY A 9 -21.66 -3.87 -6.30
C GLY A 9 -21.57 -3.29 -4.87
N VAL A 10 -20.87 -3.95 -3.94
CA VAL A 10 -20.64 -3.38 -2.59
C VAL A 10 -19.49 -2.36 -2.59
N LEU A 11 -18.42 -2.64 -3.32
CA LEU A 11 -17.31 -1.71 -3.51
C LEU A 11 -17.47 -0.95 -4.82
N GLY A 12 -17.09 0.33 -4.82
CA GLY A 12 -17.19 1.19 -6.00
C GLY A 12 -16.17 0.87 -7.11
N SER A 13 -15.10 0.14 -6.79
CA SER A 13 -14.10 -0.35 -7.74
C SER A 13 -13.58 -1.71 -7.29
N GLU A 14 -13.45 -2.65 -8.23
CA GLU A 14 -12.89 -3.98 -7.99
C GLU A 14 -11.41 -3.90 -7.55
N GLU A 15 -10.67 -2.89 -8.02
CA GLU A 15 -9.27 -2.64 -7.63
C GLU A 15 -9.12 -2.38 -6.13
N SER A 16 -10.19 -1.96 -5.45
CA SER A 16 -10.14 -1.67 -4.01
C SER A 16 -9.72 -2.89 -3.20
N THR A 17 -10.04 -4.11 -3.66
CA THR A 17 -9.62 -5.35 -2.98
C THR A 17 -8.22 -5.83 -3.40
N ALA A 18 -7.72 -5.37 -4.54
CA ALA A 18 -6.43 -5.79 -5.09
C ALA A 18 -5.26 -5.05 -4.43
N GLU A 19 -5.46 -3.80 -4.02
CA GLU A 19 -4.44 -2.96 -3.39
C GLU A 19 -4.56 -2.90 -1.84
N GLU A 20 -5.16 -3.92 -1.22
CA GLU A 20 -5.30 -4.03 0.23
C GLU A 20 -4.14 -4.78 0.89
N SER A 21 -3.95 -4.51 2.18
CA SER A 21 -3.06 -5.29 3.04
C SER A 21 -3.43 -6.77 2.95
N PHE A 22 -2.41 -7.63 2.91
CA PHE A 22 -2.51 -9.09 2.81
C PHE A 22 -2.95 -9.64 1.44
N ALA A 23 -3.44 -8.82 0.51
CA ALA A 23 -3.84 -9.29 -0.83
C ALA A 23 -2.66 -9.97 -1.59
N SER A 24 -1.44 -9.47 -1.39
CA SER A 24 -0.19 -10.01 -1.94
C SER A 24 0.72 -10.68 -0.89
N GLY A 25 0.22 -10.89 0.34
CA GLY A 25 1.04 -11.34 1.46
C GLY A 25 1.99 -10.27 2.03
N LEU A 26 1.82 -9.00 1.65
CA LEU A 26 2.53 -7.85 2.21
C LEU A 26 1.55 -6.90 2.92
N LEU A 27 2.08 -6.09 3.84
CA LEU A 27 1.38 -4.93 4.38
C LEU A 27 1.31 -3.80 3.33
N GLU A 28 0.33 -2.90 3.46
CA GLU A 28 0.22 -1.71 2.61
C GLU A 28 1.40 -0.73 2.77
N TYR A 29 1.62 0.05 1.70
CA TYR A 29 2.57 1.16 1.69
C TYR A 29 1.99 2.36 2.45
N PRO A 30 2.83 3.29 2.93
CA PRO A 30 2.34 4.48 3.63
C PRO A 30 1.58 5.39 2.67
N GLN A 31 0.39 5.81 3.11
CA GLN A 31 -0.51 6.67 2.35
C GLN A 31 -0.30 8.13 2.71
N TYR A 32 -0.30 8.99 1.71
CA TYR A 32 -0.15 10.44 1.86
C TYR A 32 -1.30 11.15 1.16
N THR A 33 -1.73 12.26 1.75
CA THR A 33 -2.72 13.16 1.17
C THR A 33 -2.36 14.60 1.52
N ARG A 34 -3.14 15.56 1.04
CA ARG A 34 -2.92 16.98 1.31
C ARG A 34 -3.00 17.26 2.82
N PRO A 35 -2.21 18.22 3.33
CA PRO A 35 -1.25 19.10 2.63
C PRO A 35 0.11 18.45 2.33
N GLN A 36 0.93 19.08 1.47
CA GLN A 36 2.25 18.56 1.08
C GLN A 36 3.27 18.51 2.23
N GLU A 37 3.11 19.38 3.21
CA GLU A 37 3.89 19.39 4.44
C GLU A 37 2.95 19.48 5.64
N PHE A 38 3.11 18.56 6.60
CA PHE A 38 2.30 18.50 7.82
C PHE A 38 3.23 18.29 9.01
N MET A 39 3.21 19.23 9.98
CA MET A 39 4.08 19.20 11.16
C MET A 39 5.58 19.05 10.84
N GLY A 40 6.05 19.65 9.74
CA GLY A 40 7.44 19.53 9.28
C GLY A 40 7.77 18.23 8.54
N LEU A 41 6.80 17.32 8.37
CA LEU A 41 6.94 16.10 7.57
C LEU A 41 6.43 16.36 6.15
N ARG A 42 7.29 16.13 5.15
CA ARG A 42 6.95 16.30 3.73
C ARG A 42 6.55 14.99 3.09
N VAL A 43 5.59 15.08 2.16
CA VAL A 43 5.26 13.98 1.24
C VAL A 43 6.51 13.66 0.41
N PRO A 44 6.89 12.37 0.25
CA PRO A 44 8.02 11.98 -0.59
C PRO A 44 7.92 12.54 -2.02
N GLU A 45 9.00 13.12 -2.53
CA GLU A 45 9.04 13.76 -3.87
C GLU A 45 8.62 12.82 -5.00
N VAL A 46 8.93 11.53 -4.88
CA VAL A 46 8.51 10.49 -5.84
C VAL A 46 6.99 10.41 -6.01
N LEU A 47 6.22 10.76 -4.97
CA LEU A 47 4.75 10.77 -5.01
C LEU A 47 4.17 12.05 -5.62
N VAL A 48 5.00 13.08 -5.84
CA VAL A 48 4.59 14.38 -6.38
C VAL A 48 4.94 14.51 -7.87
N GLY A 49 5.97 13.82 -8.34
CA GLY A 49 6.53 13.96 -9.69
C GLY A 49 5.76 13.30 -10.85
N GLY A 50 4.59 12.68 -10.61
CA GLY A 50 3.72 12.11 -11.66
C GLY A 50 4.26 10.87 -12.40
N ASN A 51 5.45 10.37 -12.05
CA ASN A 51 6.01 9.17 -12.67
C ASN A 51 5.42 7.90 -12.04
N HIS A 52 4.36 7.37 -12.66
CA HIS A 52 3.64 6.19 -12.17
C HIS A 52 4.55 4.96 -11.97
N ALA A 53 5.55 4.74 -12.82
CA ALA A 53 6.46 3.60 -12.68
C ALA A 53 7.36 3.74 -11.44
N GLN A 54 7.87 4.96 -11.18
CA GLN A 54 8.65 5.24 -9.97
C GLN A 54 7.78 5.16 -8.71
N VAL A 55 6.54 5.63 -8.76
CA VAL A 55 5.58 5.52 -7.66
C VAL A 55 5.29 4.05 -7.35
N ALA A 56 5.01 3.22 -8.36
CA ALA A 56 4.74 1.79 -8.17
C ALA A 56 5.93 1.06 -7.54
N LYS A 57 7.14 1.32 -8.05
CA LYS A 57 8.38 0.77 -7.49
C LYS A 57 8.56 1.17 -6.02
N TRP A 58 8.43 2.46 -5.73
CA TRP A 58 8.59 2.98 -4.36
C TRP A 58 7.54 2.42 -3.41
N ARG A 59 6.28 2.29 -3.84
CA ARG A 59 5.20 1.68 -3.06
C ARG A 59 5.56 0.24 -2.70
N HIS A 60 5.97 -0.57 -3.67
CA HIS A 60 6.38 -1.95 -3.44
C HIS A 60 7.56 -2.07 -2.46
N GLU A 61 8.60 -1.25 -2.63
CA GLU A 61 9.74 -1.21 -1.72
C GLU A 61 9.31 -0.91 -0.27
N LYS A 62 8.38 0.05 -0.09
CA LYS A 62 7.83 0.38 1.23
C LYS A 62 6.95 -0.71 1.83
N GLN A 63 6.15 -1.42 1.02
CA GLN A 63 5.40 -2.59 1.49
C GLN A 63 6.35 -3.64 2.07
N VAL A 64 7.42 -3.98 1.34
CA VAL A 64 8.42 -4.96 1.79
C VAL A 64 9.13 -4.49 3.06
N GLU A 65 9.55 -3.23 3.13
CA GLU A 65 10.21 -2.64 4.30
C GLU A 65 9.33 -2.73 5.56
N ILE A 66 8.08 -2.28 5.46
CA ILE A 66 7.12 -2.27 6.58
C ILE A 66 6.76 -3.70 6.98
N THR A 67 6.54 -4.59 6.01
CA THR A 67 6.24 -6.00 6.28
C THR A 67 7.40 -6.65 7.01
N LYS A 68 8.64 -6.47 6.55
CA LYS A 68 9.83 -7.02 7.22
C LYS A 68 9.99 -6.51 8.65
N ALA A 69 9.70 -5.24 8.89
CA ALA A 69 9.84 -4.62 10.21
C ALA A 69 8.73 -5.03 11.20
N LEU A 70 7.48 -5.14 10.75
CA LEU A 70 6.32 -5.31 11.63
C LEU A 70 5.71 -6.71 11.60
N ARG A 71 5.77 -7.39 10.46
CA ARG A 71 5.18 -8.71 10.22
C ARG A 71 6.12 -9.59 9.39
N PRO A 72 7.35 -9.87 9.88
CA PRO A 72 8.31 -10.70 9.17
C PRO A 72 7.78 -12.12 8.92
N ASP A 73 6.77 -12.56 9.68
CA ASP A 73 6.07 -13.83 9.49
C ASP A 73 5.28 -13.92 8.17
N LEU A 74 4.88 -12.79 7.60
CA LEU A 74 4.17 -12.75 6.31
C LEU A 74 5.11 -12.90 5.10
N LEU A 75 6.39 -12.57 5.27
CA LEU A 75 7.39 -12.85 4.26
C LEU A 75 7.54 -14.37 4.21
N LYS A 76 7.07 -14.99 3.12
CA LYS A 76 7.18 -16.43 2.88
C LYS A 76 8.55 -16.91 3.35
N LYS A 77 8.58 -17.86 4.29
CA LYS A 77 9.72 -18.78 4.37
C LYS A 77 9.77 -19.47 3.01
N GLU A 78 10.89 -19.34 2.31
CA GLU A 78 11.20 -20.26 1.23
C GLU A 78 11.10 -21.68 1.81
N GLU A 79 10.09 -22.44 1.38
CA GLU A 79 10.12 -23.91 1.35
C GLU A 79 10.46 -24.33 -0.07
#